data_AF-A0A5C6N897-F1
#
_entry.id   AF-A0A5C6N897-F1
#
_cell.length_a   1.000
_cell.length_b   1.000
_cell.length_c   1.000
_cell.angle_alpha   90.00
_cell.angle_beta   90.00
_cell.angle_gamma   90.00
#
_symmetry.space_group_name_H-M   'P 1'
#
loop_
_entity.id
_entity.type
_entity.pdbx_description
1 polymer ?
#
loop_
_entity_poly.entity_id
_entity_poly.type
_entity_poly.pdbx_seq_one_letter_code
_entity_poly.pdbx_strand_id
1 'polypeptide(L)'
;MVLEGSSESLCPPPSLELRPSCNKSQPSPPLGSSSQPHDGVFPEDKEPVKYGELIVLGELIRFHATPPPPPPPPPPPPAPPPPPRAEYIAVIMGGGRRRRTLPVAHPIAPMACSSGQVLLLTNAAQSSNRLLFHRHNGSLANGDKGRRRSRLALYKRPKANGVRPDVIHNVSTPLVSKALSNKSQHSISYTLSRSHSVIVEYTHDTNTDMFQIGRSTESMIDFVVTDTAGGGQGGGAAGEGSGGGQSTQSTISRYACRIMCERSAPYTARIYAAGFDSSKNIFLGERAAKWRTSDGLMDGLTTNGVLVMHPTGEFVSEPGPGIWREISVCGNVFALRETRSAQQRGKLVENESNTLQDGSLIDLCGATLLWRTPAGLRHTPTLKQLESLRQELNAARPQCPVGFNTLAFPSLAQREIVDKKQPWVYVNCGHVHGYHNWGYRKDKGPAGPGGTAPASTGERECPMCRRVGPYVPLWLGCEGGLYLDAGPPTHAFCPCGHVCSEKTVNGWSQIPLPHGTHAFHAACPFCGTWLTGEQGYIKLIFQGPVD
;
A
#
# COMPACT_ATOMS: atom_id res chain seq x y z
N MET A 1 56.47 -64.04 9.23
CA MET A 1 57.37 -63.88 10.39
C MET A 1 56.44 -63.62 11.59
N VAL A 2 56.18 -64.65 12.40
CA VAL A 2 56.84 -64.92 13.71
C VAL A 2 56.15 -64.11 14.82
N LEU A 3 55.23 -64.78 15.56
CA LEU A 3 55.28 -65.14 17.02
C LEU A 3 55.05 -63.91 17.94
N GLU A 4 54.36 -63.92 19.09
CA GLU A 4 53.73 -64.94 19.95
C GLU A 4 52.98 -64.23 21.11
N GLY A 5 51.96 -64.91 21.67
CA GLY A 5 51.66 -64.99 23.12
C GLY A 5 50.84 -63.87 23.78
N SER A 6 49.87 -64.13 24.69
CA SER A 6 49.48 -65.38 25.35
C SER A 6 48.05 -65.30 25.92
N SER A 7 47.47 -66.50 26.08
CA SER A 7 46.27 -66.96 26.82
C SER A 7 46.08 -66.34 28.21
N GLU A 8 44.88 -66.20 28.78
CA GLU A 8 44.08 -67.30 29.37
C GLU A 8 42.56 -67.07 29.36
N SER A 9 41.85 -68.17 29.12
CA SER A 9 40.41 -68.40 29.29
C SER A 9 40.08 -68.92 30.69
N LEU A 10 38.89 -68.66 31.24
CA LEU A 10 38.07 -69.62 32.03
C LEU A 10 36.63 -69.06 32.26
N CYS A 11 35.65 -69.96 32.27
CA CYS A 11 34.19 -69.79 32.05
C CYS A 11 33.32 -69.35 33.28
N PRO A 12 32.03 -68.96 33.08
CA PRO A 12 31.01 -68.56 34.10
C PRO A 12 30.36 -69.79 34.79
N PRO A 13 29.43 -69.77 35.81
CA PRO A 13 28.21 -68.91 36.07
C PRO A 13 27.92 -68.73 37.62
N PRO A 14 26.68 -68.64 38.21
CA PRO A 14 25.29 -68.34 37.76
C PRO A 14 24.53 -67.25 38.57
N SER A 15 23.32 -66.91 38.12
CA SER A 15 22.33 -66.07 38.83
C SER A 15 21.58 -66.84 39.94
N LEU A 16 21.27 -66.17 41.06
CA LEU A 16 20.34 -66.66 42.10
C LEU A 16 19.46 -65.54 42.67
N GLU A 17 18.17 -65.85 42.80
CA GLU A 17 17.09 -65.04 43.38
C GLU A 17 17.02 -65.09 44.92
N LEU A 18 16.44 -64.02 45.49
CA LEU A 18 15.50 -63.91 46.64
C LEU A 18 15.72 -64.72 47.94
N ARG A 19 15.59 -64.03 49.10
CA ARG A 19 14.63 -64.35 50.19
C ARG A 19 14.60 -63.30 51.35
N PRO A 20 13.62 -63.33 52.29
CA PRO A 20 12.74 -62.17 52.59
C PRO A 20 12.64 -61.85 54.10
N SER A 21 11.74 -60.94 54.49
CA SER A 21 11.16 -60.94 55.84
C SER A 21 9.68 -60.55 55.81
N CYS A 22 8.81 -61.43 56.33
CA CYS A 22 7.36 -61.28 56.51
C CYS A 22 7.05 -60.99 57.98
N ASN A 23 6.11 -60.08 58.31
CA ASN A 23 4.73 -60.36 58.80
C ASN A 23 4.21 -59.03 59.40
N LYS A 24 2.94 -58.58 59.37
CA LYS A 24 1.62 -59.24 59.38
C LYS A 24 0.48 -58.22 59.02
N SER A 25 -0.42 -58.64 58.11
CA SER A 25 -1.91 -58.49 58.01
C SER A 25 -2.75 -57.20 58.30
N GLN A 26 -3.45 -56.73 57.23
CA GLN A 26 -4.88 -56.29 57.04
C GLN A 26 -5.45 -54.99 57.69
N PRO A 27 -6.63 -54.43 57.25
CA PRO A 27 -7.10 -53.94 55.93
C PRO A 27 -7.68 -52.48 55.97
N SER A 28 -8.15 -51.94 54.83
CA SER A 28 -8.67 -50.56 54.54
C SER A 28 -9.95 -50.08 55.32
N PRO A 29 -10.53 -48.88 55.02
CA PRO A 29 -10.43 -47.53 55.63
C PRO A 29 -11.62 -47.14 56.57
N PRO A 30 -11.72 -45.86 57.04
CA PRO A 30 -13.02 -45.18 56.95
C PRO A 30 -12.97 -43.70 56.51
N LEU A 31 -14.11 -43.23 56.00
CA LEU A 31 -14.44 -41.85 55.61
C LEU A 31 -14.28 -40.84 56.76
N GLY A 32 -13.94 -39.58 56.42
CA GLY A 32 -14.25 -38.44 57.30
C GLY A 32 -13.50 -37.12 57.06
N SER A 33 -14.04 -36.29 56.16
CA SER A 33 -14.17 -34.81 56.22
C SER A 33 -12.96 -33.86 56.41
N SER A 34 -13.03 -32.76 55.62
CA SER A 34 -12.35 -31.45 55.71
C SER A 34 -10.92 -31.39 55.16
N SER A 35 -10.47 -30.37 54.41
CA SER A 35 -11.09 -29.22 53.74
C SER A 35 -9.98 -28.56 52.89
N GLN A 36 -10.29 -28.28 51.62
CA GLN A 36 -9.54 -27.47 50.63
C GLN A 36 -8.14 -27.91 50.16
N PRO A 37 -7.92 -27.89 48.84
CA PRO A 37 -6.65 -27.46 48.27
C PRO A 37 -6.82 -26.15 47.49
N HIS A 38 -5.87 -25.26 47.69
CA HIS A 38 -5.56 -24.15 46.79
C HIS A 38 -5.26 -24.71 45.39
N ASP A 39 -6.17 -24.55 44.45
CA ASP A 39 -5.84 -24.66 43.03
C ASP A 39 -5.23 -23.34 42.57
N GLY A 40 -3.89 -23.30 42.62
CA GLY A 40 -3.09 -22.40 41.81
C GLY A 40 -3.27 -22.76 40.34
N VAL A 41 -4.28 -22.17 39.70
CA VAL A 41 -4.40 -22.20 38.25
C VAL A 41 -3.28 -21.34 37.68
N PHE A 42 -2.23 -21.99 37.18
CA PHE A 42 -1.32 -21.40 36.22
C PHE A 42 -2.17 -20.88 35.05
N PRO A 43 -2.08 -19.60 34.64
CA PRO A 43 -2.76 -19.17 33.43
C PRO A 43 -2.13 -19.95 32.28
N GLU A 44 -2.91 -20.82 31.63
CA GLU A 44 -2.55 -21.34 30.32
C GLU A 44 -2.17 -20.15 29.44
N ASP A 45 -0.97 -20.17 28.88
CA ASP A 45 -0.53 -19.24 27.83
C ASP A 45 -1.41 -19.45 26.59
N LYS A 46 -2.64 -18.95 26.64
CA LYS A 46 -3.56 -18.93 25.50
C LYS A 46 -2.94 -18.02 24.46
N GLU A 47 -2.72 -18.56 23.26
CA GLU A 47 -2.26 -17.76 22.13
C GLU A 47 -3.09 -16.47 22.02
N PRO A 48 -2.43 -15.32 21.76
CA PRO A 48 -3.13 -14.05 21.69
C PRO A 48 -4.17 -14.10 20.56
N VAL A 49 -5.42 -13.81 20.90
CA VAL A 49 -6.54 -13.81 19.94
C VAL A 49 -6.25 -12.80 18.83
N LYS A 50 -6.18 -13.27 17.59
CA LYS A 50 -5.97 -12.45 16.39
C LYS A 50 -7.31 -12.09 15.76
N TYR A 51 -7.57 -10.81 15.59
CA TYR A 51 -8.77 -10.31 14.90
C TYR A 51 -8.66 -10.42 13.37
N GLY A 52 -7.46 -10.21 12.84
CA GLY A 52 -7.17 -10.23 11.41
C GLY A 52 -5.92 -9.43 11.08
N GLU A 53 -5.74 -9.12 9.81
CA GLU A 53 -4.60 -8.37 9.31
C GLU A 53 -4.96 -7.36 8.24
N LEU A 54 -4.25 -6.24 8.27
CA LEU A 54 -4.22 -5.24 7.21
C LEU A 54 -2.94 -5.41 6.39
N ILE A 55 -3.07 -5.40 5.07
CA ILE A 55 -1.96 -5.50 4.12
C ILE A 55 -2.04 -4.32 3.17
N VAL A 56 -0.95 -3.57 3.01
CA VAL A 56 -0.88 -2.47 2.04
C VAL A 56 -0.74 -3.08 0.65
N LEU A 57 -1.65 -2.73 -0.26
CA LEU A 57 -1.48 -3.09 -1.67
C LEU A 57 -0.32 -2.31 -2.29
N GLY A 58 0.22 -2.85 -3.37
CA GLY A 58 1.24 -2.21 -4.19
C GLY A 58 0.93 -0.75 -4.50
N GLU A 59 1.98 0.07 -4.57
CA GLU A 59 1.88 1.52 -4.74
C GLU A 59 1.14 1.91 -6.05
N LEU A 60 -0.12 2.36 -5.93
CA LEU A 60 -0.90 2.88 -7.06
C LEU A 60 -0.27 4.19 -7.56
N ILE A 61 0.33 4.15 -8.75
CA ILE A 61 0.87 5.35 -9.41
C ILE A 61 -0.31 6.27 -9.75
N ARG A 62 -0.48 7.36 -8.98
CA ARG A 62 -1.41 8.43 -9.34
C ARG A 62 -0.69 9.47 -10.20
N PHE A 63 -1.23 9.69 -11.39
CA PHE A 63 -0.97 10.92 -12.12
C PHE A 63 -1.65 12.08 -11.39
N HIS A 64 -0.96 13.20 -11.28
CA HIS A 64 -1.64 14.46 -10.98
C HIS A 64 -2.66 14.70 -12.09
N ALA A 65 -3.95 14.71 -11.75
CA ALA A 65 -4.92 15.38 -12.59
C ALA A 65 -4.50 16.86 -12.61
N THR A 66 -3.86 17.30 -13.69
CA THR A 66 -3.84 18.74 -13.99
C THR A 66 -5.30 19.16 -14.07
N PRO A 67 -5.76 20.14 -13.27
CA PRO A 67 -7.09 20.69 -13.46
C PRO A 67 -7.20 21.15 -14.92
N PRO A 68 -8.39 21.05 -15.55
CA PRO A 68 -8.58 21.63 -16.87
C PRO A 68 -8.12 23.09 -16.82
N PRO A 69 -7.41 23.60 -17.85
CA PRO A 69 -6.99 24.99 -17.87
C PRO A 69 -8.23 25.87 -17.65
N PRO A 70 -8.13 26.93 -16.83
CA PRO A 70 -9.24 27.85 -16.65
C PRO A 70 -9.69 28.37 -18.02
N PRO A 71 -10.99 28.60 -18.24
CA PRO A 71 -11.46 29.22 -19.47
C PRO A 71 -10.69 30.52 -19.70
N PRO A 72 -10.36 30.86 -20.97
CA PRO A 72 -9.64 32.09 -21.27
C PRO A 72 -10.41 33.28 -20.66
N PRO A 73 -9.70 34.27 -20.09
CA PRO A 73 -10.35 35.45 -19.55
C PRO A 73 -11.18 36.12 -20.65
N PRO A 74 -12.34 36.72 -20.30
CA PRO A 74 -13.11 37.49 -21.27
C PRO A 74 -12.22 38.60 -21.88
N PRO A 75 -12.41 38.94 -23.16
CA PRO A 75 -11.63 39.99 -23.81
C PRO A 75 -11.77 41.30 -23.02
N PRO A 76 -10.68 42.09 -22.90
CA PRO A 76 -10.75 43.37 -22.22
C PRO A 76 -11.78 44.28 -22.91
N PRO A 77 -12.50 45.12 -22.15
CA PRO A 77 -13.41 46.10 -22.74
C PRO A 77 -12.65 47.02 -23.71
N PRO A 78 -13.30 47.46 -24.81
CA PRO A 78 -12.65 48.35 -25.78
C PRO A 78 -12.15 49.62 -25.10
N ALA A 79 -10.95 50.06 -25.48
CA ALA A 79 -10.33 51.25 -24.95
C ALA A 79 -11.22 52.50 -25.20
N PRO A 80 -11.36 53.40 -24.21
CA PRO A 80 -12.12 54.63 -24.40
C PRO A 80 -11.47 55.50 -25.51
N PRO A 81 -12.27 56.26 -26.28
CA PRO A 81 -11.77 57.09 -27.36
C PRO A 81 -10.82 58.17 -26.84
N PRO A 82 -9.79 58.55 -27.62
CA PRO A 82 -8.83 59.55 -27.20
C PRO A 82 -9.50 60.94 -27.05
N PRO A 83 -9.06 61.74 -26.05
CA PRO A 83 -9.60 63.09 -25.86
C PRO A 83 -9.23 64.02 -27.03
N PRO A 84 -10.06 65.03 -27.33
CA PRO A 84 -9.84 65.95 -28.45
C PRO A 84 -8.56 66.78 -28.27
N ARG A 85 -7.84 66.98 -29.38
CA ARG A 85 -6.60 67.76 -29.47
C ARG A 85 -6.85 69.22 -29.06
N ALA A 86 -6.13 69.71 -28.07
CA ALA A 86 -5.96 71.13 -27.81
C ALA A 86 -4.70 71.64 -28.54
N GLU A 87 -4.90 72.60 -29.43
CA GLU A 87 -3.83 73.34 -30.10
C GLU A 87 -3.16 74.30 -29.10
N TYR A 88 -1.84 74.26 -28.98
CA TYR A 88 -1.08 75.36 -28.40
C TYR A 88 0.17 75.69 -29.22
N ILE A 89 0.33 77.00 -29.37
CA ILE A 89 1.17 77.75 -30.30
C ILE A 89 2.66 77.61 -29.94
N ALA A 90 3.49 77.44 -30.97
CA ALA A 90 4.94 77.37 -30.86
C ALA A 90 5.56 78.75 -30.58
N VAL A 91 6.49 78.81 -29.61
CA VAL A 91 7.44 79.92 -29.45
C VAL A 91 8.84 79.34 -29.64
N ILE A 92 9.51 79.76 -30.72
CA ILE A 92 10.88 79.41 -31.06
C ILE A 92 11.81 80.47 -30.44
N MET A 93 12.76 80.03 -29.63
CA MET A 93 13.95 80.81 -29.25
C MET A 93 15.18 80.00 -29.68
N GLY A 94 15.98 80.58 -30.58
CA GLY A 94 17.06 79.91 -31.29
C GLY A 94 18.42 79.95 -30.59
N GLY A 95 19.34 79.13 -31.12
CA GLY A 95 20.79 79.34 -30.96
C GLY A 95 21.65 78.06 -30.95
N GLY A 96 22.49 77.87 -31.99
CA GLY A 96 23.88 77.45 -31.77
C GLY A 96 24.35 76.01 -32.07
N ARG A 97 24.67 75.75 -33.35
CA ARG A 97 25.90 75.10 -33.91
C ARG A 97 26.46 73.74 -33.37
N ARG A 98 26.40 72.77 -34.29
CA ARG A 98 27.48 71.92 -34.90
C ARG A 98 28.17 70.76 -34.12
N ARG A 99 28.00 69.58 -34.76
CA ARG A 99 28.96 68.49 -35.11
C ARG A 99 29.49 67.56 -33.99
N ARG A 100 29.09 66.29 -34.04
CA ARG A 100 29.87 65.18 -34.65
C ARG A 100 29.09 63.85 -34.64
N THR A 101 29.47 63.02 -35.59
CA THR A 101 28.90 61.76 -36.09
C THR A 101 29.29 60.52 -35.29
N LEU A 102 28.34 59.57 -35.25
CA LEU A 102 28.34 58.08 -35.20
C LEU A 102 29.65 57.34 -35.61
N PRO A 103 29.89 56.02 -35.31
CA PRO A 103 28.99 54.84 -35.46
C PRO A 103 29.10 53.77 -34.33
N VAL A 104 28.24 52.76 -34.09
CA VAL A 104 27.57 51.64 -34.82
C VAL A 104 28.49 50.52 -35.35
N ALA A 105 28.40 49.36 -34.65
CA ALA A 105 28.54 47.94 -35.06
C ALA A 105 29.90 47.47 -35.67
N HIS A 106 30.40 46.23 -35.54
CA HIS A 106 29.80 44.87 -35.53
C HIS A 106 30.88 43.80 -35.07
N PRO A 107 30.69 42.46 -35.21
CA PRO A 107 31.02 41.39 -34.23
C PRO A 107 32.29 40.56 -34.50
N ILE A 108 32.72 39.68 -33.57
CA ILE A 108 33.78 38.65 -33.78
C ILE A 108 33.53 37.38 -32.91
N ALA A 109 33.74 36.19 -33.49
CA ALA A 109 33.88 34.86 -32.87
C ALA A 109 35.37 34.38 -32.97
N PRO A 110 35.75 33.11 -32.77
CA PRO A 110 35.84 32.23 -31.59
C PRO A 110 37.32 31.94 -31.18
N MET A 111 37.61 31.22 -30.08
CA MET A 111 38.95 30.65 -29.77
C MET A 111 38.87 29.37 -28.91
N ALA A 112 39.79 28.44 -29.16
CA ALA A 112 39.95 27.12 -28.54
C ALA A 112 41.31 26.98 -27.82
N CYS A 113 41.39 26.15 -26.76
CA CYS A 113 42.52 25.27 -26.31
C CYS A 113 42.29 24.91 -24.82
N SER A 114 42.03 23.65 -24.43
CA SER A 114 42.93 22.50 -24.23
C SER A 114 43.38 22.30 -22.77
N SER A 115 42.90 21.25 -22.12
CA SER A 115 43.69 20.36 -21.23
C SER A 115 42.80 19.18 -20.82
N GLY A 116 43.32 17.97 -21.04
CA GLY A 116 42.58 16.72 -20.88
C GLY A 116 42.54 16.23 -19.44
N GLN A 117 41.38 15.68 -19.08
CA GLN A 117 41.30 14.52 -18.20
C GLN A 117 40.30 13.54 -18.81
N VAL A 118 40.82 12.36 -19.14
CA VAL A 118 40.04 11.19 -19.52
C VAL A 118 39.27 10.74 -18.29
N LEU A 119 37.99 11.12 -18.19
CA LEU A 119 37.05 10.51 -17.25
C LEU A 119 36.27 9.44 -18.01
N LEU A 120 36.51 8.18 -17.66
CA LEU A 120 35.72 7.04 -18.14
C LEU A 120 34.24 7.31 -17.88
N LEU A 121 33.47 7.50 -18.96
CA LEU A 121 32.01 7.40 -18.93
C LEU A 121 31.63 5.91 -18.86
N THR A 122 31.82 5.29 -17.71
CA THR A 122 31.21 4.00 -17.40
C THR A 122 29.86 4.23 -16.70
N ASN A 123 28.79 3.85 -17.41
CA ASN A 123 27.49 3.44 -16.88
C ASN A 123 26.81 4.34 -15.82
N ALA A 124 26.23 5.47 -16.25
CA ALA A 124 25.27 6.24 -15.44
C ALA A 124 23.78 5.97 -15.80
N ALA A 125 23.47 5.07 -16.75
CA ALA A 125 22.09 4.83 -17.21
C ALA A 125 21.37 3.64 -16.51
N GLN A 126 21.99 2.98 -15.53
CA GLN A 126 21.42 1.79 -14.86
C GLN A 126 20.72 2.06 -13.53
N SER A 127 20.80 3.27 -12.96
CA SER A 127 20.29 3.56 -11.62
C SER A 127 18.80 3.93 -11.57
N SER A 128 18.22 4.48 -12.64
CA SER A 128 16.82 4.93 -12.65
C SER A 128 15.80 3.81 -12.86
N ASN A 129 16.19 2.68 -13.46
CA ASN A 129 15.30 1.54 -13.72
C ASN A 129 15.11 0.60 -12.52
N ARG A 130 15.91 0.79 -11.44
CA ARG A 130 15.96 -0.11 -10.28
C ARG A 130 14.75 0.06 -9.33
N LEU A 131 14.07 1.20 -9.38
CA LEU A 131 13.12 1.67 -8.36
C LEU A 131 11.62 1.55 -8.72
N LEU A 132 11.29 1.12 -9.94
CA LEU A 132 9.90 1.09 -10.43
C LEU A 132 9.22 -0.27 -10.30
N PHE A 133 9.96 -1.38 -10.29
CA PHE A 133 9.38 -2.74 -10.25
C PHE A 133 9.24 -3.34 -8.83
N HIS A 134 9.80 -2.70 -7.80
CA HIS A 134 9.96 -3.29 -6.46
C HIS A 134 9.06 -2.75 -5.36
N ARG A 135 8.13 -1.85 -5.70
CA ARG A 135 7.38 -1.15 -4.65
C ARG A 135 6.35 -2.10 -4.05
N HIS A 136 6.58 -2.57 -2.82
CA HIS A 136 5.57 -3.18 -1.92
C HIS A 136 5.24 -4.67 -2.10
N ASN A 137 6.12 -5.44 -2.76
CA ASN A 137 6.02 -6.90 -2.82
C ASN A 137 6.31 -7.56 -1.44
N GLY A 138 5.46 -7.31 -0.44
CA GLY A 138 5.64 -7.73 0.95
C GLY A 138 6.66 -6.91 1.76
N SER A 139 6.99 -5.68 1.35
CA SER A 139 7.78 -4.72 2.15
C SER A 139 7.71 -3.31 1.60
N LEU A 140 7.66 -2.30 2.46
CA LEU A 140 7.73 -0.89 2.03
C LEU A 140 9.09 -0.57 1.38
N ALA A 141 9.13 0.44 0.51
CA ALA A 141 10.36 0.84 -0.21
C ALA A 141 11.53 1.24 0.71
N ASN A 142 11.25 1.76 1.90
CA ASN A 142 12.26 2.12 2.91
C ASN A 142 12.43 1.04 3.99
N GLY A 143 11.91 -0.17 3.73
CA GLY A 143 11.77 -1.25 4.69
C GLY A 143 10.67 -1.01 5.72
N ASP A 144 10.28 -2.09 6.40
CA ASP A 144 9.31 -2.05 7.48
C ASP A 144 10.05 -1.63 8.78
N LYS A 145 9.63 -0.52 9.39
CA LYS A 145 10.22 0.04 10.60
C LYS A 145 9.15 0.47 11.60
N GLY A 146 9.11 -0.20 12.76
CA GLY A 146 8.17 0.08 13.82
C GLY A 146 6.72 -0.03 13.35
N ARG A 147 5.98 1.08 13.42
CA ARG A 147 4.56 1.16 13.00
C ARG A 147 4.35 1.42 11.50
N ARG A 148 5.42 1.77 10.77
CA ARG A 148 5.41 1.94 9.32
C ARG A 148 5.86 0.61 8.69
N ARG A 149 4.91 -0.18 8.23
CA ARG A 149 5.13 -1.54 7.72
C ARG A 149 4.16 -1.85 6.58
N SER A 150 4.45 -2.88 5.81
CA SER A 150 3.60 -3.34 4.70
C SER A 150 2.37 -4.12 5.19
N ARG A 151 2.43 -4.63 6.43
CA ARG A 151 1.39 -5.47 7.03
C ARG A 151 1.27 -5.24 8.53
N LEU A 152 0.05 -5.22 9.05
CA LEU A 152 -0.25 -5.13 10.48
C LEU A 152 -1.24 -6.23 10.89
N ALA A 153 -0.84 -7.07 11.85
CA ALA A 153 -1.76 -7.97 12.54
C ALA A 153 -2.42 -7.28 13.73
N LEU A 154 -3.74 -7.41 13.84
CA LEU A 154 -4.55 -6.85 14.91
C LEU A 154 -4.85 -7.97 15.90
N TYR A 155 -4.42 -7.80 17.15
CA TYR A 155 -4.63 -8.76 18.23
C TYR A 155 -5.48 -8.15 19.33
N LYS A 156 -6.25 -8.99 20.04
CA LYS A 156 -6.95 -8.61 21.25
C LYS A 156 -6.00 -7.95 22.23
N ARG A 157 -6.32 -6.72 22.61
CA ARG A 157 -5.48 -5.95 23.52
C ARG A 157 -5.58 -6.52 24.93
N PRO A 158 -4.52 -6.40 25.75
CA PRO A 158 -4.57 -6.78 27.16
C PRO A 158 -5.72 -6.07 27.91
N LYS A 159 -5.91 -4.78 27.64
CA LYS A 159 -7.02 -3.97 28.13
C LYS A 159 -7.81 -3.41 26.97
N ALA A 160 -9.14 -3.42 27.11
CA ALA A 160 -10.02 -2.77 26.15
C ALA A 160 -9.65 -1.30 26.01
N ASN A 161 -9.72 -0.79 24.79
CA ASN A 161 -9.56 0.64 24.50
C ASN A 161 -10.66 1.16 23.57
N GLY A 162 -11.72 0.36 23.37
CA GLY A 162 -12.88 0.73 22.60
C GLY A 162 -13.62 1.93 23.18
N VAL A 163 -14.42 2.55 22.33
CA VAL A 163 -15.25 3.71 22.66
C VAL A 163 -16.61 3.61 21.99
N ARG A 164 -17.64 4.17 22.63
CA ARG A 164 -19.00 4.26 22.09
C ARG A 164 -19.60 5.64 22.33
N PRO A 165 -20.54 6.12 21.47
CA PRO A 165 -21.23 7.38 21.70
C PRO A 165 -21.92 7.42 23.07
N ASP A 166 -21.93 8.59 23.70
CA ASP A 166 -22.55 8.82 25.01
C ASP A 166 -23.40 10.11 24.98
N VAL A 167 -22.87 11.24 25.46
CA VAL A 167 -23.60 12.50 25.61
C VAL A 167 -23.44 13.41 24.38
N ILE A 168 -24.50 14.14 24.02
CA ILE A 168 -24.50 15.12 22.92
C ILE A 168 -24.64 16.53 23.48
N HIS A 169 -23.70 17.41 23.14
CA HIS A 169 -23.72 18.83 23.50
C HIS A 169 -23.96 19.71 22.28
N ASN A 170 -24.95 20.59 22.35
CA ASN A 170 -25.16 21.66 21.37
C ASN A 170 -24.46 22.93 21.88
N VAL A 171 -23.42 23.37 21.18
CA VAL A 171 -22.55 24.48 21.60
C VAL A 171 -22.72 25.67 20.65
N SER A 172 -23.24 26.77 21.18
CA SER A 172 -23.53 28.01 20.45
C SER A 172 -22.41 29.06 20.51
N THR A 173 -21.26 28.77 21.13
CA THR A 173 -20.11 29.69 21.19
C THR A 173 -18.75 28.97 21.21
N PRO A 174 -17.76 29.39 20.40
CA PRO A 174 -16.43 28.75 20.33
C PRO A 174 -15.61 28.80 21.64
N LEU A 175 -15.89 29.77 22.51
CA LEU A 175 -15.22 29.88 23.82
C LEU A 175 -15.65 28.75 24.77
N VAL A 176 -16.87 28.23 24.61
CA VAL A 176 -17.43 27.15 25.43
C VAL A 176 -16.96 25.76 24.96
N SER A 177 -16.64 25.60 23.67
CA SER A 177 -16.18 24.31 23.12
C SER A 177 -14.83 23.86 23.68
N LYS A 178 -13.93 24.79 24.04
CA LYS A 178 -12.69 24.47 24.76
C LYS A 178 -12.91 24.12 26.24
N ALA A 179 -13.99 24.60 26.84
CA ALA A 179 -14.31 24.40 28.26
C ALA A 179 -15.09 23.09 28.51
N LEU A 180 -15.87 22.63 27.52
CA LEU A 180 -16.64 21.38 27.61
C LEU A 180 -15.84 20.12 27.27
N SER A 181 -14.67 20.25 26.62
CA SER A 181 -13.84 19.09 26.31
C SER A 181 -13.21 18.52 27.58
N ASN A 182 -13.81 17.46 28.12
CA ASN A 182 -13.11 16.60 29.07
C ASN A 182 -11.91 15.96 28.34
N LYS A 183 -10.69 16.47 28.58
CA LYS A 183 -9.45 15.99 27.93
C LYS A 183 -9.19 14.49 28.12
N SER A 184 -9.87 13.86 29.08
CA SER A 184 -9.73 12.43 29.33
C SER A 184 -10.61 11.57 28.42
N GLN A 185 -11.68 12.10 27.84
CA GLN A 185 -12.65 11.38 27.01
C GLN A 185 -12.47 11.64 25.52
N HIS A 186 -12.98 10.71 24.71
CA HIS A 186 -12.97 10.89 23.27
C HIS A 186 -14.18 11.73 22.84
N SER A 187 -14.08 12.46 21.74
CA SER A 187 -15.20 13.24 21.21
C SER A 187 -15.18 13.40 19.69
N ILE A 188 -16.34 13.72 19.12
CA ILE A 188 -16.49 14.10 17.72
C ILE A 188 -17.15 15.46 17.66
N SER A 189 -16.45 16.42 17.04
CA SER A 189 -16.86 17.80 16.91
C SER A 189 -17.39 18.08 15.50
N TYR A 190 -18.68 18.36 15.39
CA TYR A 190 -19.37 18.73 14.15
C TYR A 190 -19.58 20.25 14.10
N THR A 191 -18.73 20.98 13.40
CA THR A 191 -18.84 22.45 13.29
C THR A 191 -19.80 22.82 12.16
N LEU A 192 -21.06 23.10 12.51
CA LEU A 192 -22.13 23.48 11.57
C LEU A 192 -21.94 24.91 11.03
N SER A 193 -21.48 25.83 11.87
CA SER A 193 -21.14 27.21 11.50
C SER A 193 -20.14 27.81 12.50
N ARG A 194 -19.66 29.03 12.22
CA ARG A 194 -18.77 29.79 13.13
C ARG A 194 -19.30 29.95 14.56
N SER A 195 -20.61 29.88 14.75
CA SER A 195 -21.29 30.03 16.04
C SER A 195 -22.02 28.77 16.49
N HIS A 196 -21.98 27.66 15.76
CA HIS A 196 -22.72 26.45 16.14
C HIS A 196 -21.87 25.20 15.89
N SER A 197 -21.59 24.46 16.96
CA SER A 197 -21.00 23.12 16.89
C SER A 197 -21.82 22.13 17.70
N VAL A 198 -21.92 20.90 17.22
CA VAL A 198 -22.43 19.77 18.01
C VAL A 198 -21.24 18.91 18.41
N ILE A 199 -21.08 18.63 19.69
CA ILE A 199 -20.01 17.77 20.21
C ILE A 199 -20.66 16.51 20.74
N VAL A 200 -20.22 15.36 20.25
CA VAL A 200 -20.64 14.05 20.76
C VAL A 200 -19.50 13.47 21.56
N GLU A 201 -19.71 13.28 22.85
CA GLU A 201 -18.76 12.61 23.73
C GLU A 201 -18.84 11.09 23.56
N TYR A 202 -17.69 10.44 23.75
CA TYR A 202 -17.51 9.01 23.63
C TYR A 202 -16.95 8.46 24.93
N THR A 203 -17.68 7.52 25.51
CA THR A 203 -17.29 6.81 26.72
C THR A 203 -16.55 5.52 26.41
N HIS A 204 -15.87 4.97 27.41
CA HIS A 204 -15.12 3.73 27.27
C HIS A 204 -16.08 2.54 27.02
N ASP A 205 -15.74 1.71 26.03
CA ASP A 205 -16.40 0.43 25.78
C ASP A 205 -15.46 -0.72 26.12
N THR A 206 -15.86 -1.52 27.11
CA THR A 206 -15.09 -2.68 27.60
C THR A 206 -15.17 -3.88 26.66
N ASN A 207 -16.09 -3.87 25.70
CA ASN A 207 -16.35 -4.99 24.79
C ASN A 207 -15.63 -4.86 23.46
N THR A 208 -14.96 -3.74 23.18
CA THR A 208 -14.28 -3.52 21.91
C THR A 208 -12.82 -3.07 22.07
N ASP A 209 -12.02 -3.39 21.06
CA ASP A 209 -10.69 -2.82 20.86
C ASP A 209 -10.71 -1.90 19.65
N MET A 210 -10.08 -0.73 19.77
CA MET A 210 -9.91 0.24 18.70
C MET A 210 -8.48 0.21 18.17
N PHE A 211 -8.35 0.24 16.83
CA PHE A 211 -7.09 0.42 16.12
C PHE A 211 -7.22 1.60 15.14
N GLN A 212 -6.26 2.52 15.15
CA GLN A 212 -6.29 3.69 14.26
C GLN A 212 -5.26 3.59 13.15
N ILE A 213 -5.67 3.98 11.96
CA ILE A 213 -4.85 3.96 10.75
C ILE A 213 -4.79 5.37 10.18
N GLY A 214 -3.61 5.79 9.74
CA GLY A 214 -3.43 7.09 9.10
C GLY A 214 -1.98 7.41 8.83
N ARG A 215 -1.70 8.58 8.26
CA ARG A 215 -0.31 8.99 7.96
C ARG A 215 0.44 9.63 9.12
N SER A 216 -0.25 9.99 10.21
CA SER A 216 0.44 10.58 11.37
C SER A 216 1.33 9.54 12.04
N THR A 217 2.49 9.96 12.51
CA THR A 217 3.40 9.13 13.32
C THR A 217 3.14 9.26 14.82
N GLU A 218 2.12 10.02 15.23
CA GLU A 218 1.73 10.15 16.63
C GLU A 218 1.33 8.79 17.23
N SER A 219 1.53 8.61 18.54
CA SER A 219 1.51 7.31 19.22
C SER A 219 0.16 6.57 19.17
N MET A 220 -0.95 7.28 18.99
CA MET A 220 -2.29 6.69 18.89
C MET A 220 -2.62 6.09 17.51
N ILE A 221 -1.75 6.25 16.51
CA ILE A 221 -1.87 5.54 15.23
C ILE A 221 -1.20 4.19 15.36
N ASP A 222 -1.96 3.10 15.23
CA ASP A 222 -1.43 1.74 15.26
C ASP A 222 -0.76 1.35 13.94
N PHE A 223 -1.32 1.83 12.82
CA PHE A 223 -0.80 1.57 11.49
C PHE A 223 -0.48 2.86 10.73
N VAL A 224 0.81 3.14 10.55
CA VAL A 224 1.25 4.34 9.82
C VAL A 224 1.31 4.02 8.33
N VAL A 225 0.39 4.60 7.57
CA VAL A 225 0.30 4.46 6.11
C VAL A 225 0.65 5.80 5.47
N THR A 226 1.73 5.83 4.70
CA THR A 226 2.21 7.03 4.02
C THR A 226 1.73 7.05 2.57
N ASP A 227 1.57 8.24 1.98
CA ASP A 227 1.25 8.34 0.56
C ASP A 227 2.27 7.60 -0.28
N THR A 228 1.74 7.01 -1.35
CA THR A 228 2.46 6.48 -2.49
C THR A 228 3.15 7.63 -3.24
N ALA A 229 4.27 8.14 -2.73
CA ALA A 229 5.02 9.19 -3.40
C ALA A 229 5.74 8.61 -4.63
N GLY A 230 5.32 9.03 -5.83
CA GLY A 230 6.10 8.88 -7.05
C GLY A 230 7.53 9.36 -6.80
N GLY A 231 8.51 8.53 -7.20
CA GLY A 231 9.91 8.72 -6.82
C GLY A 231 10.44 10.10 -7.18
N GLY A 232 10.77 10.88 -6.15
CA GLY A 232 11.53 12.11 -6.25
C GLY A 232 12.15 12.39 -4.89
N GLN A 233 13.48 12.23 -4.82
CA GLN A 233 14.40 12.58 -3.74
C GLN A 233 14.64 11.49 -2.67
N GLY A 234 15.83 10.89 -2.79
CA GLY A 234 16.48 10.09 -1.76
C GLY A 234 16.76 10.91 -0.50
N GLY A 235 16.87 10.19 0.61
CA GLY A 235 16.81 10.76 1.95
C GLY A 235 18.03 11.57 2.40
N GLY A 236 17.74 12.40 3.41
CA GLY A 236 18.56 12.53 4.61
C GLY A 236 19.62 13.62 4.61
N ALA A 237 19.26 14.81 5.07
CA ALA A 237 20.05 15.57 6.04
C ALA A 237 19.18 16.66 6.66
N ALA A 238 19.18 16.72 7.99
CA ALA A 238 18.83 17.92 8.71
C ALA A 238 19.81 19.04 8.31
N GLY A 239 19.28 20.20 7.97
CA GLY A 239 20.06 21.39 7.62
C GLY A 239 19.11 22.52 7.26
N GLU A 240 19.03 23.51 8.14
CA GLU A 240 18.28 24.75 7.95
C GLU A 240 18.76 25.50 6.68
N GLY A 241 17.82 26.07 5.91
CA GLY A 241 18.14 27.07 4.89
C GLY A 241 17.39 26.92 3.56
N SER A 242 16.31 27.68 3.42
CA SER A 242 15.84 28.37 2.19
C SER A 242 16.00 27.71 0.81
N GLY A 243 14.87 27.33 0.18
CA GLY A 243 14.75 27.24 -1.29
C GLY A 243 13.71 26.23 -1.77
N GLY A 244 12.53 26.70 -2.19
CA GLY A 244 11.33 25.89 -2.43
C GLY A 244 11.47 24.76 -3.45
N GLY A 245 11.44 23.52 -2.97
CA GLY A 245 11.02 22.34 -3.75
C GLY A 245 9.59 21.95 -3.35
N GLN A 246 8.68 21.83 -4.32
CA GLN A 246 7.30 21.43 -4.08
C GLN A 246 7.26 20.06 -3.38
N SER A 247 6.87 20.04 -2.11
CA SER A 247 6.60 18.82 -1.37
C SER A 247 5.40 18.10 -2.00
N THR A 248 5.56 16.82 -2.31
CA THR A 248 4.46 15.96 -2.71
C THR A 248 3.42 15.93 -1.58
N GLN A 249 2.28 16.60 -1.79
CA GLN A 249 1.24 16.68 -0.76
C GLN A 249 0.51 15.35 -0.64
N SER A 250 0.61 14.74 0.54
CA SER A 250 -0.06 13.49 0.84
C SER A 250 -1.58 13.67 0.94
N THR A 251 -2.32 12.81 0.26
CA THR A 251 -3.79 12.79 0.20
C THR A 251 -4.43 11.92 1.28
N ILE A 252 -3.65 11.03 1.91
CA ILE A 252 -4.07 10.24 3.07
C ILE A 252 -4.25 11.15 4.29
N SER A 253 -5.34 10.92 5.02
CA SER A 253 -5.63 11.65 6.26
C SER A 253 -4.67 11.27 7.39
N ARG A 254 -4.33 12.24 8.25
CA ARG A 254 -3.46 12.01 9.44
C ARG A 254 -4.01 10.92 10.35
N TYR A 255 -5.33 10.94 10.56
CA TYR A 255 -6.11 9.95 11.29
C TYR A 255 -7.25 9.51 10.36
N ALA A 256 -6.98 8.51 9.52
CA ALA A 256 -7.80 8.20 8.35
C ALA A 256 -9.03 7.38 8.70
N CYS A 257 -8.87 6.30 9.47
CA CYS A 257 -9.96 5.45 9.90
C CYS A 257 -9.68 4.76 11.23
N ARG A 258 -10.73 4.17 11.80
CA ARG A 258 -10.69 3.28 12.96
C ARG A 258 -11.21 1.90 12.55
N ILE A 259 -10.58 0.85 13.06
CA ILE A 259 -11.13 -0.51 13.07
C ILE A 259 -11.47 -0.86 14.51
N MET A 260 -12.74 -1.18 14.73
CA MET A 260 -13.29 -1.57 16.02
C MET A 260 -13.54 -3.08 15.99
N CYS A 261 -12.88 -3.83 16.87
CA CYS A 261 -13.04 -5.28 16.97
C CYS A 261 -13.77 -5.65 18.24
N GLU A 262 -14.79 -6.51 18.14
CA GLU A 262 -15.44 -7.11 19.31
C GLU A 262 -14.46 -8.03 20.05
N ARG A 263 -14.41 -7.94 21.38
CA ARG A 263 -13.52 -8.73 22.24
C ARG A 263 -14.04 -10.14 22.55
N SER A 264 -15.29 -10.41 22.18
CA SER A 264 -15.96 -11.71 22.27
C SER A 264 -16.18 -12.31 20.89
N ALA A 265 -16.23 -13.65 20.81
CA ALA A 265 -16.59 -14.33 19.57
C ALA A 265 -17.93 -13.80 19.01
N PRO A 266 -18.08 -13.62 17.69
CA PRO A 266 -17.17 -14.05 16.61
C PRO A 266 -16.02 -13.07 16.31
N TYR A 267 -15.77 -12.09 17.18
CA TYR A 267 -14.70 -11.09 17.06
C TYR A 267 -14.87 -10.17 15.84
N THR A 268 -16.11 -9.76 15.57
CA THR A 268 -16.46 -8.93 14.42
C THR A 268 -15.61 -7.66 14.36
N ALA A 269 -15.00 -7.39 13.21
CA ALA A 269 -14.26 -6.16 12.93
C ALA A 269 -15.11 -5.21 12.09
N ARG A 270 -15.25 -3.95 12.54
CA ARG A 270 -16.01 -2.89 11.84
C ARG A 270 -15.13 -1.69 11.57
N ILE A 271 -15.32 -1.05 10.41
CA ILE A 271 -14.57 0.15 10.03
C ILE A 271 -15.40 1.42 10.19
N TYR A 272 -14.73 2.50 10.61
CA TYR A 272 -15.31 3.84 10.75
C TYR A 272 -14.37 4.85 10.14
N ALA A 273 -14.91 5.85 9.44
CA ALA A 273 -14.07 6.93 8.93
C ALA A 273 -13.56 7.83 10.07
N ALA A 274 -12.43 8.49 9.80
CA ALA A 274 -11.63 9.28 10.74
C ALA A 274 -11.04 8.48 11.90
N GLY A 275 -9.99 9.04 12.51
CA GLY A 275 -9.46 8.62 13.81
C GLY A 275 -9.33 9.82 14.74
N PHE A 276 -9.31 9.54 16.04
CA PHE A 276 -9.11 10.53 17.08
C PHE A 276 -7.67 11.05 17.08
N ASP A 277 -7.54 12.37 17.16
CA ASP A 277 -6.25 13.06 17.27
C ASP A 277 -5.67 12.98 18.69
N SER A 278 -4.57 13.71 18.95
CA SER A 278 -3.88 13.68 20.25
C SER A 278 -4.68 14.37 21.36
N SER A 279 -5.70 15.13 20.98
CA SER A 279 -6.71 15.69 21.88
C SER A 279 -7.90 14.73 22.06
N LYS A 280 -7.80 13.49 21.56
CA LYS A 280 -8.87 12.48 21.56
C LYS A 280 -10.12 12.94 20.79
N ASN A 281 -9.96 13.82 19.81
CA ASN A 281 -11.07 14.41 19.07
C ASN A 281 -11.04 14.04 17.58
N ILE A 282 -12.23 13.87 16.99
CA ILE A 282 -12.42 13.90 15.54
C ILE A 282 -13.08 15.22 15.19
N PHE A 283 -12.42 16.00 14.33
CA PHE A 283 -12.92 17.31 13.91
C PHE A 283 -13.50 17.28 12.50
N LEU A 284 -14.79 17.58 12.38
CA LEU A 284 -15.51 17.76 11.12
C LEU A 284 -15.86 19.25 10.96
N GLY A 285 -15.00 19.96 10.21
CA GLY A 285 -15.15 21.40 9.99
C GLY A 285 -16.34 21.77 9.10
N GLU A 286 -16.49 23.06 8.82
CA GLU A 286 -17.63 23.61 8.05
C GLU A 286 -17.78 22.96 6.66
N ARG A 287 -16.66 22.61 6.00
CA ARG A 287 -16.60 21.95 4.69
C ARG A 287 -16.72 20.42 4.71
N ALA A 288 -17.00 19.80 5.86
CA ALA A 288 -17.29 18.38 5.92
C ALA A 288 -18.80 18.16 5.71
N ALA A 289 -19.17 17.16 4.90
CA ALA A 289 -20.56 16.74 4.81
C ALA A 289 -21.01 16.18 6.16
N LYS A 290 -22.08 16.73 6.73
CA LYS A 290 -22.61 16.35 8.05
C LYS A 290 -24.10 16.64 8.10
N TRP A 291 -24.82 15.79 8.81
CA TRP A 291 -26.28 15.84 8.86
C TRP A 291 -26.77 15.27 10.18
N ARG A 292 -28.03 15.56 10.51
CA ARG A 292 -28.77 14.80 11.53
C ARG A 292 -29.35 13.55 10.89
N THR A 293 -29.16 12.41 11.52
CA THR A 293 -29.75 11.13 11.14
C THR A 293 -31.22 11.08 11.58
N SER A 294 -31.97 10.09 11.09
CA SER A 294 -33.41 9.94 11.36
C SER A 294 -33.73 9.70 12.85
N ASP A 295 -32.80 9.12 13.59
CA ASP A 295 -32.82 8.93 15.04
C ASP A 295 -32.38 10.17 15.84
N GLY A 296 -32.09 11.28 15.16
CA GLY A 296 -31.70 12.57 15.77
C GLY A 296 -30.22 12.69 16.12
N LEU A 297 -29.41 11.65 15.90
CA LEU A 297 -27.95 11.68 16.09
C LEU A 297 -27.25 12.52 14.99
N MET A 298 -25.96 12.81 15.19
CA MET A 298 -25.12 13.45 14.17
C MET A 298 -24.25 12.40 13.47
N ASP A 299 -24.07 12.57 12.16
CA ASP A 299 -23.10 11.82 11.38
C ASP A 299 -22.45 12.74 10.34
N GLY A 300 -21.35 12.27 9.73
CA GLY A 300 -20.66 13.00 8.70
C GLY A 300 -19.62 12.18 7.94
N LEU A 301 -19.12 12.76 6.87
CA LEU A 301 -18.06 12.21 6.04
C LEU A 301 -16.80 13.04 6.19
N THR A 302 -15.64 12.39 6.17
CA THR A 302 -14.35 13.07 6.10
C THR A 302 -14.19 13.75 4.73
N THR A 303 -13.32 14.75 4.62
CA THR A 303 -13.16 15.52 3.38
C THR A 303 -12.95 14.64 2.15
N ASN A 304 -12.00 13.70 2.22
CA ASN A 304 -11.68 12.81 1.10
C ASN A 304 -12.43 11.47 1.13
N GLY A 305 -13.09 11.12 2.24
CA GLY A 305 -13.79 9.85 2.38
C GLY A 305 -12.89 8.63 2.57
N VAL A 306 -13.39 7.65 3.30
CA VAL A 306 -12.81 6.30 3.41
C VAL A 306 -13.72 5.37 2.62
N LEU A 307 -13.17 4.73 1.59
CA LEU A 307 -13.95 3.82 0.76
C LEU A 307 -13.69 2.38 1.15
N VAL A 308 -14.72 1.54 1.06
CA VAL A 308 -14.64 0.11 1.31
C VAL A 308 -15.32 -0.64 0.16
N MET A 309 -14.72 -1.74 -0.26
CA MET A 309 -15.32 -2.68 -1.20
C MET A 309 -15.19 -4.09 -0.64
N HIS A 310 -16.31 -4.81 -0.61
CA HIS A 310 -16.33 -6.24 -0.33
C HIS A 310 -16.40 -6.99 -1.66
N PRO A 311 -15.41 -7.83 -2.00
CA PRO A 311 -15.50 -8.70 -3.18
C PRO A 311 -16.78 -9.55 -3.11
N THR A 312 -17.39 -9.83 -4.27
CA THR A 312 -18.54 -10.73 -4.31
C THR A 312 -18.07 -12.17 -4.22
N GLY A 313 -18.78 -13.00 -3.44
CA GLY A 313 -18.37 -14.38 -3.18
C GLY A 313 -17.30 -14.49 -2.09
N GLU A 314 -16.82 -15.71 -1.80
CA GLU A 314 -15.72 -15.90 -0.86
C GLU A 314 -14.40 -15.51 -1.52
N PHE A 315 -13.60 -14.66 -0.86
CA PHE A 315 -12.41 -14.06 -1.45
C PHE A 315 -11.40 -15.08 -2.03
N VAL A 316 -11.19 -16.21 -1.36
CA VAL A 316 -10.25 -17.25 -1.81
C VAL A 316 -10.86 -18.26 -2.79
N SER A 317 -12.16 -18.20 -3.07
CA SER A 317 -12.83 -19.11 -4.00
C SER A 317 -12.73 -18.59 -5.43
N GLU A 318 -13.54 -17.59 -5.79
CA GLU A 318 -13.54 -16.87 -7.06
C GLU A 318 -14.09 -15.46 -6.77
N PRO A 319 -13.23 -14.51 -6.34
CA PRO A 319 -13.70 -13.19 -5.98
C PRO A 319 -14.14 -12.43 -7.23
N GLY A 320 -15.41 -12.02 -7.25
CA GLY A 320 -15.91 -11.08 -8.25
C GLY A 320 -15.82 -9.62 -7.79
N PRO A 321 -15.98 -8.66 -8.72
CA PRO A 321 -15.91 -7.24 -8.40
C PRO A 321 -17.05 -6.83 -7.46
N GLY A 322 -16.66 -6.26 -6.31
CA GLY A 322 -17.59 -5.63 -5.39
C GLY A 322 -17.95 -4.20 -5.80
N ILE A 323 -18.89 -3.60 -5.06
CA ILE A 323 -19.23 -2.18 -5.20
C ILE A 323 -18.47 -1.38 -4.14
N TRP A 324 -17.78 -0.33 -4.56
CA TRP A 324 -17.16 0.62 -3.64
C TRP A 324 -18.23 1.47 -2.95
N ARG A 325 -18.12 1.55 -1.63
CA ARG A 325 -18.97 2.35 -0.74
C ARG A 325 -18.13 3.33 0.04
N GLU A 326 -18.75 4.43 0.47
CA GLU A 326 -18.15 5.37 1.40
C GLU A 326 -18.65 5.10 2.82
N ILE A 327 -17.74 5.03 3.78
CA ILE A 327 -18.05 4.81 5.20
C ILE A 327 -18.07 6.15 5.93
N SER A 328 -19.10 6.37 6.74
CA SER A 328 -19.21 7.57 7.56
C SER A 328 -18.40 7.50 8.86
N VAL A 329 -18.31 8.62 9.57
CA VAL A 329 -17.63 8.70 10.86
C VAL A 329 -18.35 7.88 11.94
N CYS A 330 -19.67 7.70 11.82
CA CYS A 330 -20.47 6.81 12.66
C CYS A 330 -20.64 5.39 12.10
N GLY A 331 -20.03 5.07 10.96
CA GLY A 331 -20.01 3.70 10.40
C GLY A 331 -21.19 3.35 9.50
N ASN A 332 -21.99 4.33 9.08
CA ASN A 332 -23.04 4.12 8.08
C ASN A 332 -22.44 4.00 6.67
N VAL A 333 -23.12 3.24 5.81
CA VAL A 333 -22.66 2.92 4.45
C VAL A 333 -23.39 3.80 3.43
N PHE A 334 -22.63 4.45 2.57
CA PHE A 334 -23.14 5.32 1.51
C PHE A 334 -22.64 4.87 0.13
N ALA A 335 -23.45 5.11 -0.89
CA ALA A 335 -22.96 5.14 -2.26
C ALA A 335 -21.87 6.20 -2.41
N LEU A 336 -21.02 6.05 -3.44
CA LEU A 336 -19.99 7.05 -3.72
C LEU A 336 -20.60 8.42 -4.02
N ARG A 337 -19.82 9.45 -3.69
CA ARG A 337 -20.08 10.81 -4.20
C ARG A 337 -19.87 10.84 -5.71
N GLU A 338 -20.40 11.87 -6.36
CA GLU A 338 -20.20 12.10 -7.80
C GLU A 338 -18.71 12.18 -8.17
N THR A 339 -17.93 12.90 -7.39
CA THR A 339 -16.47 12.90 -7.46
C THR A 339 -15.88 12.76 -6.07
N ARG A 340 -14.71 12.13 -5.94
CA ARG A 340 -13.96 12.10 -4.69
C ARG A 340 -13.80 13.52 -4.13
N SER A 341 -14.02 13.66 -2.83
CA SER A 341 -13.98 14.94 -2.10
C SER A 341 -15.10 15.96 -2.41
N ALA A 342 -16.11 15.60 -3.21
CA ALA A 342 -17.30 16.44 -3.39
C ALA A 342 -18.03 16.68 -2.06
N GLN A 343 -18.68 17.82 -1.89
CA GLN A 343 -19.41 18.15 -0.65
C GLN A 343 -20.71 17.33 -0.50
N GLN A 344 -21.29 16.93 -1.63
CA GLN A 344 -22.53 16.18 -1.64
C GLN A 344 -22.25 14.70 -1.31
N ARG A 345 -22.88 14.20 -0.26
CA ARG A 345 -22.87 12.78 0.10
C ARG A 345 -23.63 11.95 -0.94
N GLY A 346 -23.22 10.70 -1.11
CA GLY A 346 -24.03 9.71 -1.84
C GLY A 346 -25.29 9.29 -1.07
N LYS A 347 -26.07 8.39 -1.68
CA LYS A 347 -27.29 7.84 -1.07
C LYS A 347 -26.93 6.85 0.06
N LEU A 348 -27.68 6.88 1.16
CA LEU A 348 -27.58 5.88 2.23
C LEU A 348 -27.93 4.49 1.69
N VAL A 349 -27.16 3.47 2.11
CA VAL A 349 -27.34 2.07 1.73
C VAL A 349 -27.60 1.26 2.99
N GLU A 350 -28.88 1.08 3.34
CA GLU A 350 -29.31 0.49 4.62
C GLU A 350 -29.11 -1.03 4.70
N ASN A 351 -29.00 -1.69 3.55
CA ASN A 351 -28.86 -3.15 3.44
C ASN A 351 -27.41 -3.63 3.45
N GLU A 352 -26.43 -2.72 3.57
CA GLU A 352 -25.01 -3.05 3.67
C GLU A 352 -24.45 -2.62 5.02
N SER A 353 -23.35 -3.24 5.46
CA SER A 353 -22.75 -2.96 6.77
C SER A 353 -21.28 -2.58 6.65
N ASN A 354 -20.76 -1.94 7.68
CA ASN A 354 -19.33 -1.61 7.81
C ASN A 354 -18.50 -2.77 8.41
N THR A 355 -19.04 -3.99 8.45
CA THR A 355 -18.32 -5.19 8.92
C THR A 355 -17.31 -5.64 7.87
N LEU A 356 -16.04 -5.73 8.25
CA LEU A 356 -14.97 -6.20 7.38
C LEU A 356 -15.02 -7.72 7.21
N GLN A 357 -15.18 -8.15 5.96
CA GLN A 357 -15.17 -9.55 5.51
C GLN A 357 -13.81 -9.92 4.93
N ASP A 358 -13.43 -11.21 4.88
CA ASP A 358 -12.17 -11.60 4.24
C ASP A 358 -12.10 -11.05 2.81
N GLY A 359 -10.99 -10.41 2.45
CA GLY A 359 -10.85 -9.79 1.13
C GLY A 359 -11.32 -8.35 1.04
N SER A 360 -11.88 -7.76 2.10
CA SER A 360 -12.35 -6.36 2.05
C SER A 360 -11.21 -5.41 1.71
N LEU A 361 -11.44 -4.55 0.73
CA LEU A 361 -10.52 -3.49 0.33
C LEU A 361 -10.92 -2.17 0.98
N ILE A 362 -9.93 -1.42 1.45
CA ILE A 362 -10.11 -0.14 2.14
C ILE A 362 -9.24 0.90 1.45
N ASP A 363 -9.83 1.89 0.79
CA ASP A 363 -9.11 3.00 0.17
C ASP A 363 -9.09 4.23 1.07
N LEU A 364 -7.89 4.66 1.44
CA LEU A 364 -7.63 5.81 2.32
C LEU A 364 -7.30 7.09 1.54
N CYS A 365 -7.70 7.16 0.26
CA CYS A 365 -7.40 8.25 -0.65
C CYS A 365 -5.89 8.46 -0.80
N GLY A 366 -5.17 7.45 -1.28
CA GLY A 366 -3.74 7.51 -1.54
C GLY A 366 -3.02 6.18 -1.28
N ALA A 367 -3.63 5.29 -0.51
CA ALA A 367 -3.24 3.89 -0.39
C ALA A 367 -4.49 3.02 -0.25
N THR A 368 -4.42 1.80 -0.77
CA THR A 368 -5.46 0.78 -0.59
C THR A 368 -4.92 -0.33 0.30
N LEU A 369 -5.72 -0.72 1.29
CA LEU A 369 -5.42 -1.81 2.21
C LEU A 369 -6.33 -3.00 1.90
N LEU A 370 -5.81 -4.20 2.09
CA LEU A 370 -6.56 -5.45 2.11
C LEU A 370 -6.73 -5.92 3.55
N TRP A 371 -7.97 -6.22 3.94
CA TRP A 371 -8.27 -6.91 5.18
C TRP A 371 -8.33 -8.41 4.96
N ARG A 372 -7.57 -9.17 5.77
CA ARG A 372 -7.63 -10.62 5.83
C ARG A 372 -8.06 -11.08 7.21
N THR A 373 -9.07 -11.94 7.25
CA THR A 373 -9.52 -12.62 8.47
C THR A 373 -8.56 -13.75 8.83
N PRO A 374 -8.51 -14.20 10.09
CA PRO A 374 -7.74 -15.38 10.47
C PRO A 374 -8.13 -16.63 9.67
N ALA A 375 -9.40 -16.78 9.30
CA ALA A 375 -9.87 -17.88 8.49
C ALA A 375 -9.36 -17.83 7.04
N GLY A 376 -9.39 -16.65 6.42
CA GLY A 376 -8.85 -16.46 5.07
C GLY A 376 -7.35 -16.69 5.00
N LEU A 377 -6.59 -16.20 5.99
CA LEU A 377 -5.13 -16.36 6.03
C LEU A 377 -4.67 -17.82 6.08
N ARG A 378 -5.47 -18.74 6.64
CA ARG A 378 -5.15 -20.18 6.65
C ARG A 378 -5.09 -20.80 5.24
N HIS A 379 -5.75 -20.19 4.27
CA HIS A 379 -5.79 -20.65 2.88
C HIS A 379 -4.74 -19.98 2.00
N THR A 380 -3.92 -19.08 2.56
CA THR A 380 -2.86 -18.39 1.83
C THR A 380 -1.52 -19.13 1.93
N PRO A 381 -0.68 -19.09 0.88
CA PRO A 381 0.65 -19.69 0.91
C PRO A 381 1.54 -18.96 1.93
N THR A 382 2.24 -19.74 2.73
CA THR A 382 3.30 -19.25 3.62
C THR A 382 4.54 -18.86 2.81
N LEU A 383 5.42 -18.03 3.38
CA LEU A 383 6.71 -17.70 2.75
C LEU A 383 7.55 -18.95 2.43
N LYS A 384 7.47 -19.98 3.28
CA LYS A 384 8.15 -21.27 3.04
C LYS A 384 7.59 -21.99 1.81
N GLN A 385 6.27 -21.99 1.63
CA GLN A 385 5.64 -22.58 0.44
C GLN A 385 5.97 -21.79 -0.82
N LEU A 386 5.95 -20.45 -0.78
CA LEU A 386 6.36 -19.62 -1.93
C LEU A 386 7.83 -19.89 -2.32
N GLU A 387 8.70 -20.08 -1.34
CA GLU A 387 10.10 -20.44 -1.56
C GLU A 387 10.25 -21.87 -2.13
N SER A 388 9.41 -22.83 -1.72
CA SER A 388 9.36 -24.19 -2.33
C SER A 388 8.95 -24.12 -3.80
N LEU A 389 7.87 -23.40 -4.12
CA LEU A 389 7.41 -23.22 -5.50
C LEU A 389 8.49 -22.57 -6.38
N ARG A 390 9.25 -21.62 -5.83
CA ARG A 390 10.43 -21.04 -6.52
C ARG A 390 11.50 -22.08 -6.79
N GLN A 391 11.83 -22.91 -5.80
CA GLN A 391 12.84 -23.96 -5.93
C GLN A 391 12.43 -25.00 -6.97
N GLU A 392 11.16 -25.39 -6.99
CA GLU A 392 10.58 -26.29 -8.00
C GLU A 392 10.69 -25.71 -9.42
N LEU A 393 10.33 -24.44 -9.61
CA LEU A 393 10.51 -23.74 -10.90
C LEU A 393 11.97 -23.74 -11.37
N ASN A 394 12.91 -23.49 -10.46
CA ASN A 394 14.34 -23.49 -10.79
C ASN A 394 14.88 -24.91 -11.04
N ALA A 395 14.36 -25.92 -10.33
CA ALA A 395 14.72 -27.33 -10.51
C ALA A 395 14.26 -27.88 -11.86
N ALA A 396 13.21 -27.30 -12.46
CA ALA A 396 12.81 -27.59 -13.84
C ALA A 396 13.82 -27.08 -14.89
N ARG A 397 14.86 -26.34 -14.47
CA ARG A 397 15.95 -25.82 -15.32
C ARG A 397 15.44 -25.14 -16.61
N PRO A 398 14.59 -24.10 -16.51
CA PRO A 398 14.09 -23.40 -17.70
C PRO A 398 15.25 -22.84 -18.53
N GLN A 399 15.21 -23.01 -19.85
CA GLN A 399 16.29 -22.57 -20.75
C GLN A 399 15.94 -21.26 -21.45
N CYS A 400 16.95 -20.41 -21.64
CA CYS A 400 16.86 -19.28 -22.54
C CYS A 400 16.94 -19.79 -23.99
N PRO A 401 15.91 -19.56 -24.84
CA PRO A 401 15.87 -20.11 -26.20
C PRO A 401 17.03 -19.66 -27.09
N VAL A 402 17.56 -18.46 -26.84
CA VAL A 402 18.61 -17.84 -27.67
C VAL A 402 19.97 -17.82 -26.96
N GLY A 403 19.97 -17.68 -25.64
CA GLY A 403 21.20 -17.62 -24.85
C GLY A 403 21.75 -18.99 -24.45
N PHE A 404 20.97 -20.07 -24.62
CA PHE A 404 21.30 -21.44 -24.23
C PHE A 404 21.80 -21.58 -22.78
N ASN A 405 21.36 -20.66 -21.92
CA ASN A 405 21.69 -20.64 -20.51
C ASN A 405 20.45 -20.98 -19.68
N THR A 406 20.66 -21.72 -18.60
CA THR A 406 19.60 -22.01 -17.63
C THR A 406 19.24 -20.73 -16.87
N LEU A 407 17.94 -20.44 -16.82
CA LEU A 407 17.35 -19.33 -16.11
C LEU A 407 17.01 -19.74 -14.68
N ALA A 408 17.02 -18.78 -13.76
CA ALA A 408 16.67 -19.02 -12.36
C ALA A 408 16.06 -17.77 -11.74
N PHE A 409 14.93 -17.94 -11.03
CA PHE A 409 14.36 -16.90 -10.21
C PHE A 409 15.24 -16.62 -8.99
N PRO A 410 15.51 -15.33 -8.66
CA PRO A 410 16.26 -14.96 -7.47
C PRO A 410 15.50 -15.35 -6.20
N SER A 411 16.22 -15.49 -5.08
CA SER A 411 15.58 -15.74 -3.77
C SER A 411 14.63 -14.59 -3.41
N LEU A 412 13.52 -14.90 -2.72
CA LEU A 412 12.57 -13.89 -2.22
C LEU A 412 13.19 -12.87 -1.26
N ALA A 413 14.38 -13.15 -0.71
CA ALA A 413 15.16 -12.23 0.11
C ALA A 413 16.00 -11.24 -0.72
N GLN A 414 16.33 -11.57 -1.97
CA GLN A 414 17.14 -10.74 -2.88
C GLN A 414 16.23 -9.93 -3.79
N ARG A 415 15.78 -8.77 -3.29
CA ARG A 415 14.68 -7.97 -3.86
C ARG A 415 15.12 -6.75 -4.67
N GLU A 416 16.39 -6.62 -5.10
CA GLU A 416 16.85 -5.34 -5.68
C GLU A 416 17.85 -5.47 -6.83
N ILE A 417 18.30 -6.69 -7.12
CA ILE A 417 19.36 -6.93 -8.10
C ILE A 417 18.81 -7.88 -9.17
N VAL A 418 18.74 -7.38 -10.40
CA VAL A 418 18.46 -8.24 -11.55
C VAL A 418 19.69 -9.11 -11.79
N ASP A 419 19.54 -10.41 -11.57
CA ASP A 419 20.58 -11.39 -11.90
C ASP A 419 20.65 -11.58 -13.43
N LYS A 420 21.86 -11.85 -13.96
CA LYS A 420 22.05 -12.23 -15.36
C LYS A 420 21.21 -13.43 -15.77
N LYS A 421 20.95 -14.36 -14.84
CA LYS A 421 20.14 -15.58 -15.08
C LYS A 421 18.65 -15.38 -14.83
N GLN A 422 18.23 -14.18 -14.41
CA GLN A 422 16.81 -13.94 -14.12
C GLN A 422 15.96 -14.09 -15.38
N PRO A 423 14.79 -14.74 -15.29
CA PRO A 423 13.82 -14.80 -16.38
C PRO A 423 13.25 -13.41 -16.71
N TRP A 424 13.07 -13.15 -18.01
CA TRP A 424 12.40 -11.99 -18.58
C TRP A 424 11.30 -12.47 -19.53
N VAL A 425 10.23 -11.70 -19.67
CA VAL A 425 9.07 -12.09 -20.50
C VAL A 425 8.79 -11.05 -21.57
N TYR A 426 8.41 -11.55 -22.75
CA TYR A 426 7.70 -10.76 -23.75
C TYR A 426 6.22 -10.72 -23.38
N VAL A 427 5.78 -9.62 -22.76
CA VAL A 427 4.46 -9.51 -22.09
C VAL A 427 3.30 -9.83 -23.03
N ASN A 428 3.41 -9.46 -24.31
CA ASN A 428 2.33 -9.67 -25.28
C ASN A 428 2.18 -11.13 -25.77
N CYS A 429 3.13 -12.02 -25.49
CA CYS A 429 3.05 -13.43 -25.93
C CYS A 429 3.43 -14.47 -24.87
N GLY A 430 3.92 -14.05 -23.69
CA GLY A 430 4.24 -14.96 -22.59
C GLY A 430 5.57 -15.71 -22.74
N HIS A 431 6.27 -15.62 -23.88
CA HIS A 431 7.55 -16.29 -24.07
C HIS A 431 8.62 -15.75 -23.12
N VAL A 432 9.26 -16.67 -22.39
CA VAL A 432 10.28 -16.36 -21.40
C VAL A 432 11.69 -16.55 -21.97
N HIS A 433 12.55 -15.58 -21.72
CA HIS A 433 13.94 -15.52 -22.17
C HIS A 433 14.86 -15.03 -21.03
N GLY A 434 16.17 -15.15 -21.20
CA GLY A 434 17.14 -14.40 -20.39
C GLY A 434 17.30 -12.97 -20.89
N TYR A 435 17.78 -12.07 -20.04
CA TYR A 435 18.02 -10.68 -20.44
C TYR A 435 18.89 -10.59 -21.71
N HIS A 436 18.50 -9.70 -22.62
CA HIS A 436 19.30 -9.32 -23.77
C HIS A 436 19.05 -7.85 -24.11
N ASN A 437 19.86 -7.27 -24.99
CA ASN A 437 19.82 -5.85 -25.37
C ASN A 437 19.55 -5.62 -26.87
N TRP A 438 19.23 -6.66 -27.64
CA TRP A 438 18.92 -6.58 -29.07
C TRP A 438 17.40 -6.64 -29.31
N GLY A 439 16.99 -6.54 -30.58
CA GLY A 439 15.57 -6.62 -30.98
C GLY A 439 14.74 -5.37 -30.61
N TYR A 440 15.41 -4.25 -30.31
CA TYR A 440 14.77 -2.98 -30.02
C TYR A 440 14.19 -2.37 -31.29
N ARG A 441 12.88 -2.10 -31.32
CA ARG A 441 12.30 -1.24 -32.35
C ARG A 441 12.35 0.20 -31.84
N LYS A 442 13.13 1.05 -32.52
CA LYS A 442 13.16 2.49 -32.24
C LYS A 442 11.91 3.09 -32.87
N ASP A 443 10.93 3.49 -32.07
CA ASP A 443 9.76 4.21 -32.60
C ASP A 443 10.21 5.48 -33.33
N LYS A 444 9.82 5.61 -34.60
CA LYS A 444 9.90 6.85 -35.37
C LYS A 444 8.64 7.69 -35.10
N GLY A 445 8.41 8.08 -33.84
CA GLY A 445 7.33 8.99 -33.45
C GLY A 445 7.85 10.07 -32.52
N PRO A 446 7.39 11.34 -32.64
CA PRO A 446 7.69 12.34 -31.64
C PRO A 446 7.09 11.87 -30.31
N ALA A 447 7.88 11.95 -29.24
CA ALA A 447 7.38 11.73 -27.89
C ALA A 447 6.17 12.65 -27.67
N GLY A 448 4.96 12.07 -27.61
CA GLY A 448 3.76 12.82 -27.30
C GLY A 448 3.92 13.47 -25.93
N PRO A 449 3.54 14.76 -25.76
CA PRO A 449 3.58 15.39 -24.46
C PRO A 449 2.49 14.75 -23.60
N GLY A 450 2.86 13.85 -22.69
CA GLY A 450 1.94 13.30 -21.67
C GLY A 450 2.04 11.82 -21.34
N GLY A 451 2.90 11.03 -22.00
CA GLY A 451 3.04 9.60 -21.71
C GLY A 451 4.07 9.30 -20.62
N THR A 452 3.72 9.43 -19.35
CA THR A 452 4.58 9.03 -18.21
C THR A 452 4.45 7.53 -17.87
N ALA A 453 4.54 6.67 -18.89
CA ALA A 453 4.87 5.27 -18.66
C ALA A 453 6.28 5.20 -18.04
N PRO A 454 6.54 4.27 -17.10
CA PRO A 454 7.90 3.97 -16.64
C PRO A 454 8.80 3.78 -17.86
N ALA A 455 10.06 4.20 -17.81
CA ALA A 455 11.01 3.93 -18.88
C ALA A 455 11.08 2.41 -19.12
N SER A 456 10.25 1.94 -20.05
CA SER A 456 10.19 0.57 -20.47
C SER A 456 11.57 0.27 -21.06
N THR A 457 12.09 -0.93 -20.81
CA THR A 457 12.94 -1.47 -21.88
C THR A 457 11.96 -1.58 -23.04
N GLY A 458 12.08 -0.65 -24.00
CA GLY A 458 11.05 -0.34 -24.99
C GLY A 458 10.55 -1.55 -25.75
N GLU A 459 9.55 -1.37 -26.62
CA GLU A 459 8.96 -2.49 -27.34
C GLU A 459 10.03 -3.34 -28.06
N ARG A 460 9.92 -4.66 -27.89
CA ARG A 460 10.83 -5.63 -28.48
C ARG A 460 10.07 -6.68 -29.25
N GLU A 461 10.69 -7.13 -30.33
CA GLU A 461 10.19 -8.24 -31.13
C GLU A 461 10.58 -9.57 -30.47
N CYS A 462 9.59 -10.43 -30.21
CA CYS A 462 9.83 -11.77 -29.69
C CYS A 462 10.52 -12.65 -30.75
N PRO A 463 11.68 -13.27 -30.45
CA PRO A 463 12.41 -14.10 -31.42
C PRO A 463 11.65 -15.37 -31.82
N MET A 464 10.77 -15.86 -30.95
CA MET A 464 10.01 -17.09 -31.15
C MET A 464 8.80 -16.89 -32.04
N CYS A 465 8.05 -15.79 -31.85
CA CYS A 465 6.74 -15.60 -32.49
C CYS A 465 6.57 -14.25 -33.20
N ARG A 466 7.63 -13.42 -33.23
CA ARG A 466 7.66 -12.09 -33.88
C ARG A 466 6.68 -11.05 -33.33
N ARG A 467 5.92 -11.38 -32.28
CA ARG A 467 5.03 -10.41 -31.61
C ARG A 467 5.88 -9.33 -30.92
N VAL A 468 5.52 -8.07 -31.16
CA VAL A 468 6.15 -6.89 -30.55
C VAL A 468 5.43 -6.58 -29.24
N GLY A 469 6.19 -6.22 -28.20
CA GLY A 469 5.62 -5.78 -26.93
C GLY A 469 6.65 -5.47 -25.85
N PRO A 470 6.19 -5.08 -24.65
CA PRO A 470 7.07 -4.84 -23.51
C PRO A 470 7.91 -6.07 -23.17
N TYR A 471 9.19 -5.84 -22.88
CA TYR A 471 10.12 -6.86 -22.40
C TYR A 471 10.57 -6.51 -20.98
N VAL A 472 10.19 -7.32 -20.00
CA VAL A 472 10.34 -6.99 -18.57
C VAL A 472 10.89 -8.17 -17.76
N PRO A 473 11.62 -7.90 -16.66
CA PRO A 473 12.05 -8.96 -15.74
C PRO A 473 10.85 -9.57 -15.01
N LEU A 474 10.93 -10.87 -14.70
CA LEU A 474 9.92 -11.58 -13.93
C LEU A 474 10.28 -11.63 -12.43
N TRP A 475 9.30 -11.40 -11.56
CA TRP A 475 9.46 -11.41 -10.10
C TRP A 475 8.35 -12.21 -9.45
N LEU A 476 8.65 -13.13 -8.54
CA LEU A 476 7.60 -13.83 -7.79
C LEU A 476 6.90 -12.89 -6.80
N GLY A 477 5.58 -13.01 -6.68
CA GLY A 477 4.82 -12.37 -5.61
C GLY A 477 5.23 -12.93 -4.25
N CYS A 478 5.65 -12.07 -3.32
CA CYS A 478 6.21 -12.45 -2.02
C CYS A 478 5.20 -12.35 -0.87
N GLU A 479 4.16 -11.52 -1.00
CA GLU A 479 3.16 -11.35 0.05
C GLU A 479 2.06 -12.41 -0.07
N GLY A 480 2.17 -13.46 0.74
CA GLY A 480 1.21 -14.57 0.77
C GLY A 480 -0.23 -14.11 0.99
N GLY A 481 -0.45 -13.05 1.78
CA GLY A 481 -1.79 -12.53 2.02
C GLY A 481 -2.51 -11.93 0.80
N LEU A 482 -1.80 -11.75 -0.33
CA LEU A 482 -2.39 -11.33 -1.61
C LEU A 482 -2.78 -12.49 -2.52
N TYR A 483 -2.38 -13.72 -2.20
CA TYR A 483 -2.72 -14.90 -3.00
C TYR A 483 -4.14 -15.41 -2.69
N LEU A 484 -4.75 -16.00 -3.72
CA LEU A 484 -6.07 -16.65 -3.64
C LEU A 484 -5.96 -18.18 -3.50
N ASP A 485 -4.77 -18.74 -3.76
CA ASP A 485 -4.42 -20.15 -3.62
C ASP A 485 -2.90 -20.32 -3.49
N ALA A 486 -2.46 -21.57 -3.33
CA ALA A 486 -1.05 -21.97 -3.34
C ALA A 486 -0.67 -22.69 -4.65
N GLY A 487 -1.31 -22.34 -5.77
CA GLY A 487 -1.06 -22.95 -7.08
C GLY A 487 0.30 -22.58 -7.68
N PRO A 488 0.75 -23.29 -8.75
CA PRO A 488 2.06 -23.07 -9.35
C PRO A 488 2.17 -21.69 -10.01
N PRO A 489 3.36 -21.03 -10.00
CA PRO A 489 3.54 -19.67 -10.51
C PRO A 489 3.68 -19.68 -12.04
N THR A 490 2.55 -19.80 -12.72
CA THR A 490 2.46 -20.02 -14.18
C THR A 490 2.10 -18.78 -14.98
N HIS A 491 1.67 -17.70 -14.31
CA HIS A 491 1.17 -16.49 -14.95
C HIS A 491 1.83 -15.23 -14.38
N ALA A 492 1.83 -14.15 -15.16
CA ALA A 492 2.36 -12.86 -14.74
C ALA A 492 1.39 -11.71 -15.02
N PHE A 493 1.32 -10.74 -14.10
CA PHE A 493 0.61 -9.48 -14.31
C PHE A 493 1.28 -8.63 -15.39
N CYS A 494 0.46 -8.05 -16.26
CA CYS A 494 0.90 -7.20 -17.35
C CYS A 494 0.67 -5.73 -16.99
N PRO A 495 1.66 -4.83 -17.13
CA PRO A 495 2.96 -5.04 -17.76
C PRO A 495 4.11 -5.31 -16.77
N CYS A 496 3.84 -5.44 -15.46
CA CYS A 496 4.89 -5.37 -14.45
C CYS A 496 5.73 -6.65 -14.27
N GLY A 497 5.27 -7.81 -14.78
CA GLY A 497 6.01 -9.06 -14.70
C GLY A 497 5.98 -9.74 -13.32
N HIS A 498 5.07 -9.35 -12.43
CA HIS A 498 4.86 -10.08 -11.17
C HIS A 498 4.18 -11.43 -11.42
N VAL A 499 4.83 -12.50 -10.99
CA VAL A 499 4.47 -13.90 -11.23
C VAL A 499 3.74 -14.48 -10.02
N CYS A 500 2.61 -15.12 -10.27
CA CYS A 500 1.86 -15.91 -9.31
C CYS A 500 0.98 -16.96 -10.03
N SER A 501 0.05 -17.58 -9.31
CA SER A 501 -0.87 -18.57 -9.87
C SER A 501 -1.87 -17.95 -10.85
N GLU A 502 -2.40 -18.78 -11.75
CA GLU A 502 -3.49 -18.41 -12.67
C GLU A 502 -4.69 -17.82 -11.93
N LYS A 503 -5.11 -18.49 -10.85
CA LYS A 503 -6.23 -18.07 -10.02
C LYS A 503 -6.01 -16.68 -9.43
N THR A 504 -4.81 -16.42 -8.91
CA THR A 504 -4.48 -15.12 -8.30
C THR A 504 -4.45 -14.01 -9.34
N VAL A 505 -3.85 -14.21 -10.52
CA VAL A 505 -3.87 -13.18 -11.57
C VAL A 505 -5.28 -12.91 -12.09
N ASN A 506 -6.08 -13.95 -12.27
CA ASN A 506 -7.44 -13.85 -12.77
C ASN A 506 -8.31 -13.06 -11.78
N GLY A 507 -8.33 -13.44 -10.49
CA GLY A 507 -9.14 -12.74 -9.49
C GLY A 507 -8.78 -11.26 -9.35
N TRP A 508 -7.49 -10.92 -9.24
CA TRP A 508 -7.07 -9.52 -9.09
C TRP A 508 -7.26 -8.69 -10.36
N SER A 509 -7.22 -9.30 -11.55
CA SER A 509 -7.50 -8.59 -12.80
C SER A 509 -8.94 -8.11 -12.93
N GLN A 510 -9.87 -8.74 -12.21
CA GLN A 510 -11.28 -8.39 -12.19
C GLN A 510 -11.63 -7.34 -11.14
N ILE A 511 -10.74 -7.06 -10.17
CA ILE A 511 -11.02 -6.18 -9.04
C ILE A 511 -10.53 -4.76 -9.35
N PRO A 512 -11.43 -3.78 -9.57
CA PRO A 512 -11.02 -2.44 -9.95
C PRO A 512 -10.71 -1.60 -8.69
N LEU A 513 -9.55 -0.94 -8.68
CA LEU A 513 -9.09 -0.10 -7.57
C LEU A 513 -9.29 1.39 -7.87
N PRO A 514 -9.55 2.26 -6.87
CA PRO A 514 -9.78 3.68 -7.11
C PRO A 514 -8.58 4.38 -7.77
N HIS A 515 -8.84 5.04 -8.89
CA HIS A 515 -7.88 5.82 -9.68
C HIS A 515 -8.34 7.28 -9.79
N GLY A 516 -7.48 8.20 -9.33
CA GLY A 516 -7.81 9.62 -9.33
C GLY A 516 -9.07 9.94 -8.50
N THR A 517 -9.98 10.73 -9.07
CA THR A 517 -11.19 11.21 -8.36
C THR A 517 -12.48 10.50 -8.76
N HIS A 518 -12.50 9.76 -9.87
CA HIS A 518 -13.72 9.17 -10.44
C HIS A 518 -13.50 7.89 -11.26
N ALA A 519 -12.25 7.47 -11.48
CA ALA A 519 -11.95 6.29 -12.27
C ALA A 519 -11.64 5.09 -11.36
N PHE A 520 -11.78 3.89 -11.92
CA PHE A 520 -11.35 2.66 -11.27
C PHE A 520 -10.62 1.80 -12.29
N HIS A 521 -9.51 1.21 -11.89
CA HIS A 521 -8.67 0.41 -12.79
C HIS A 521 -8.07 -0.76 -12.02
N ALA A 522 -8.00 -1.93 -12.64
CA ALA A 522 -7.34 -3.08 -12.01
C ALA A 522 -5.83 -2.82 -11.91
N ALA A 523 -5.20 -3.24 -10.82
CA ALA A 523 -3.76 -3.07 -10.63
C ALA A 523 -3.15 -4.37 -10.10
N CYS A 524 -1.86 -4.55 -10.36
CA CYS A 524 -1.10 -5.62 -9.72
C CYS A 524 -1.11 -5.39 -8.20
N PRO A 525 -1.59 -6.33 -7.37
CA PRO A 525 -1.69 -6.13 -5.92
C PRO A 525 -0.31 -6.07 -5.25
N PHE A 526 0.73 -6.59 -5.89
CA PHE A 526 2.10 -6.59 -5.36
C PHE A 526 2.83 -5.26 -5.56
N CYS A 527 2.56 -4.55 -6.66
CA CYS A 527 3.31 -3.34 -7.01
C CYS A 527 2.49 -2.11 -7.40
N GLY A 528 1.17 -2.24 -7.50
CA GLY A 528 0.24 -1.15 -7.79
C GLY A 528 0.32 -0.63 -9.22
N THR A 529 1.08 -1.31 -10.09
CA THR A 529 1.10 -1.00 -11.52
C THR A 529 -0.27 -1.33 -12.12
N TRP A 530 -0.85 -0.35 -12.81
CA TRP A 530 -2.09 -0.52 -13.56
C TRP A 530 -1.97 -1.63 -14.59
N LEU A 531 -2.96 -2.52 -14.61
CA LEU A 531 -2.97 -3.64 -15.53
C LEU A 531 -3.30 -3.17 -16.94
N THR A 532 -2.68 -3.79 -17.94
CA THR A 532 -2.84 -3.44 -19.36
C THR A 532 -3.08 -4.69 -20.20
N GLY A 533 -3.64 -4.49 -21.40
CA GLY A 533 -4.08 -5.57 -22.27
C GLY A 533 -5.49 -6.07 -21.92
N GLU A 534 -5.99 -7.02 -22.70
CA GLU A 534 -7.37 -7.51 -22.60
C GLU A 534 -7.66 -8.19 -21.25
N GLN A 535 -6.71 -9.00 -20.76
CA GLN A 535 -6.87 -9.75 -19.51
C GLN A 535 -6.12 -9.12 -18.33
N GLY A 536 -5.18 -8.21 -18.56
CA GLY A 536 -4.31 -7.67 -17.49
C GLY A 536 -3.22 -8.63 -16.99
N TYR A 537 -3.15 -9.86 -17.52
CA TYR A 537 -2.14 -10.87 -17.21
C TYR A 537 -1.84 -11.75 -18.43
N ILE A 538 -0.79 -12.57 -18.34
CA ILE A 538 -0.36 -13.49 -19.40
C ILE A 538 0.15 -14.81 -18.82
N LYS A 539 -0.11 -15.93 -19.52
CA LYS A 539 0.49 -17.24 -19.23
C LYS A 539 1.95 -17.26 -19.65
N LEU A 540 2.83 -17.74 -18.78
CA LEU A 540 4.25 -17.85 -19.06
C LEU A 540 4.56 -19.12 -19.86
N ILE A 541 5.42 -18.98 -20.86
CA ILE A 541 5.87 -20.07 -21.74
C ILE A 541 7.38 -20.18 -21.57
N PHE A 542 7.79 -21.13 -20.73
CA PHE A 542 9.19 -21.52 -20.54
C PHE A 542 9.60 -22.57 -21.57
N GLN A 543 10.88 -22.56 -21.96
CA GLN A 543 11.46 -23.68 -22.70
C GLN A 543 12.11 -24.67 -21.74
N GLY A 544 11.91 -25.96 -22.00
CA GLY A 544 12.57 -27.04 -21.28
C GLY A 544 14.00 -27.29 -21.78
N PRO A 545 14.73 -28.22 -21.14
CA PRO A 545 15.93 -28.81 -21.73
C PRO A 545 15.62 -29.34 -23.13
N VAL A 546 16.54 -29.11 -24.07
CA VAL A 546 16.52 -29.82 -25.36
C VAL A 546 17.14 -31.18 -25.08
N ASP A 547 16.40 -32.25 -25.34
CA ASP A 547 16.87 -33.64 -25.18
C ASP A 547 18.12 -33.95 -26.03
#